data_AF-A0A0D2N3Y2-F1
#
_entry.id   AF-A0A0D2N3Y2-F1
#
_cell.length_a   1.000
_cell.length_b   1.000
_cell.length_c   1.000
_cell.angle_alpha   90.00
_cell.angle_beta   90.00
_cell.angle_gamma   90.00
#
_symmetry.space_group_name_H-M   'P 1'
#
loop_
_entity.id
_entity.type
_entity.pdbx_description
1 polymer ?
#
loop_
_entity_poly.entity_id
_entity_poly.type
_entity_poly.pdbx_seq_one_letter_code
_entity_poly.pdbx_strand_id
1 'polypeptide(L)'
;MTDCIRRLDRSFGRVQILSGRVYYSPNSSRVVQEPAVDRFGENPFRNAMDLDISNYMNPRWWSRAWGWISWLMLDRDLTTITSLIQVYFDIPVIRPMNPRAFGFHNRFRHPWMVAKVITKSRDWFSVWVALLSFLIARAEDKQREVQHFPNLAKKSWYDFLLEKGVERTWLDSLAIEREKCPPSWKEFFASREALNKRLEITETASDKQKRLSREKKPPTQSAKVFRWVKDHTSERYIREQVSKKWRQDTLGDYSSNQIRYDSFSNEYDCSSQFGSDDESDGEE
;
A
#
# COMPACT_ATOMS: atom_id res chain seq x y z
N MET A 1 -17.93 -7.71 18.09
CA MET A 1 -16.45 -7.65 18.09
C MET A 1 -16.01 -8.66 17.05
N THR A 2 -16.09 -8.27 15.79
CA THR A 2 -16.03 -9.17 14.63
C THR A 2 -14.70 -8.97 13.95
N ASP A 3 -13.94 -10.06 13.91
CA ASP A 3 -12.69 -10.27 13.20
C ASP A 3 -12.77 -9.68 11.78
N CYS A 4 -12.10 -8.55 11.54
CA CYS A 4 -12.12 -7.86 10.25
C CYS A 4 -10.85 -8.16 9.44
N ILE A 5 -10.41 -9.41 9.44
CA ILE A 5 -9.69 -9.91 8.26
C ILE A 5 -10.77 -10.03 7.18
N ARG A 6 -10.94 -8.98 6.37
CA ARG A 6 -11.77 -9.07 5.16
C ARG A 6 -11.22 -10.23 4.34
N ARG A 7 -11.89 -11.40 4.41
CA ARG A 7 -11.61 -12.54 3.54
C ARG A 7 -11.63 -11.98 2.13
N LEU A 8 -10.49 -12.00 1.44
CA LEU A 8 -10.46 -11.75 0.00
C LEU A 8 -11.57 -12.61 -0.59
N ASP A 9 -12.55 -11.96 -1.20
CA ASP A 9 -13.63 -12.66 -1.87
C ASP A 9 -13.03 -13.35 -3.10
N ARG A 10 -12.67 -14.62 -2.94
CA ARG A 10 -12.06 -15.42 -4.01
C ARG A 10 -13.10 -15.96 -4.98
N SER A 11 -14.39 -15.70 -4.78
CA SER A 11 -15.45 -16.24 -5.64
C SER A 11 -15.35 -15.73 -7.09
N PHE A 12 -14.73 -14.56 -7.29
CA PHE A 12 -14.53 -13.95 -8.62
C PHE A 12 -13.10 -14.04 -9.16
N GLY A 13 -12.17 -14.63 -8.39
CA GLY A 13 -10.78 -14.81 -8.81
C GLY A 13 -10.58 -16.09 -9.63
N ARG A 14 -9.56 -16.11 -10.49
CA ARG A 14 -9.21 -17.30 -11.28
C ARG A 14 -7.74 -17.63 -11.18
N VAL A 15 -7.46 -18.91 -10.94
CA VAL A 15 -6.13 -19.51 -11.13
C VAL A 15 -6.11 -20.14 -12.52
N GLN A 16 -5.07 -19.85 -13.30
CA GLN A 16 -4.85 -20.45 -14.61
C GLN A 16 -3.37 -20.78 -14.80
N ILE A 17 -3.09 -21.88 -15.51
CA ILE A 17 -1.72 -22.28 -15.87
C ILE A 17 -1.47 -21.78 -17.30
N LEU A 18 -0.48 -20.91 -17.47
CA LEU A 18 -0.03 -20.44 -18.79
C LEU A 18 1.44 -20.83 -18.95
N SER A 19 1.77 -21.57 -20.02
CA SER A 19 3.15 -21.99 -20.33
C SER A 19 3.88 -22.65 -19.15
N GLY A 20 3.16 -23.45 -18.35
CA GLY A 20 3.70 -24.13 -17.15
C GLY A 20 3.83 -23.26 -15.90
N ARG A 21 3.42 -21.98 -15.95
CA ARG A 21 3.43 -21.06 -14.81
C ARG A 21 2.02 -20.86 -14.27
N VAL A 22 1.88 -20.87 -12.95
CA VAL A 22 0.61 -20.63 -12.27
C VAL A 22 0.39 -19.12 -12.14
N TYR A 23 -0.68 -18.61 -12.74
CA TYR A 23 -1.11 -17.22 -12.63
C TYR A 23 -2.41 -17.18 -11.83
N TYR A 24 -2.46 -16.33 -10.80
CA TYR A 24 -3.68 -16.06 -10.05
C TYR A 24 -4.08 -14.59 -10.23
N SER A 25 -5.29 -14.38 -10.72
CA SER A 25 -5.92 -13.07 -10.73
C SER A 25 -7.02 -13.06 -9.67
N PRO A 26 -6.85 -12.34 -8.55
CA PRO A 26 -7.88 -12.24 -7.53
C PRO A 26 -9.11 -11.45 -8.00
N ASN A 27 -8.96 -10.60 -9.02
CA ASN A 27 -9.97 -9.61 -9.43
C ASN A 27 -10.55 -9.87 -10.82
N SER A 28 -10.30 -11.05 -11.41
CA SER A 28 -10.82 -11.35 -12.75
C SER A 28 -10.95 -12.85 -12.96
N SER A 29 -12.13 -13.26 -13.44
CA SER A 29 -12.45 -14.61 -13.89
C SER A 29 -12.18 -14.83 -15.39
N ARG A 30 -11.74 -13.79 -16.11
CA ARG A 30 -11.49 -13.86 -17.56
C ARG A 30 -10.42 -14.90 -17.90
N VAL A 31 -10.61 -15.61 -19.01
CA VAL A 31 -9.56 -16.42 -19.62
C VAL A 31 -8.61 -15.49 -20.35
N VAL A 32 -7.38 -15.43 -19.84
CA VAL A 32 -6.32 -14.58 -20.40
C VAL A 32 -5.29 -15.50 -21.04
N GLN A 33 -5.01 -15.30 -22.33
CA GLN A 33 -3.84 -15.89 -22.96
C GLN A 33 -2.59 -15.07 -22.64
N GLU A 34 -1.44 -15.73 -22.49
CA GLU A 34 -0.17 -15.03 -22.30
C GLU A 34 0.08 -14.14 -23.54
N PRO A 35 0.20 -12.82 -23.37
CA PRO A 35 0.46 -11.96 -24.51
C PRO A 35 1.79 -12.36 -25.15
N ALA A 36 1.81 -12.38 -26.49
CA ALA A 36 3.04 -12.57 -27.23
C ALA A 36 4.09 -11.56 -26.72
N VAL A 37 5.33 -12.03 -26.55
CA VAL A 37 6.44 -11.15 -26.21
C VAL A 37 6.71 -10.30 -27.45
N ASP A 38 6.11 -9.11 -27.50
CA ASP A 38 6.40 -8.14 -28.54
C ASP A 38 7.91 -7.86 -28.54
N ARG A 39 8.51 -7.73 -29.74
CA ARG A 39 9.92 -7.39 -29.88
C ARG A 39 10.19 -6.13 -29.05
N PHE A 40 11.21 -6.19 -28.19
CA PHE A 40 11.58 -5.09 -27.30
C PHE A 40 11.59 -3.75 -28.03
N GLY A 41 10.67 -2.85 -27.66
CA GLY A 41 10.60 -1.48 -28.18
C GLY A 41 9.59 -1.23 -29.30
N GLU A 42 8.90 -2.24 -29.84
CA GLU A 42 7.81 -1.99 -30.79
C GLU A 42 6.55 -1.51 -30.06
N ASN A 43 5.82 -0.58 -30.70
CA ASN A 43 4.51 -0.17 -30.26
C ASN A 43 3.48 -1.23 -30.64
N PRO A 44 2.81 -1.90 -29.70
CA PRO A 44 1.72 -2.82 -30.03
C PRO A 44 0.56 -2.09 -30.74
N PHE A 45 0.47 -0.77 -30.58
CA PHE A 45 -0.48 0.12 -31.25
C PHE A 45 0.16 0.81 -32.46
N ARG A 46 0.72 0.00 -33.37
CA ARG A 46 1.49 0.42 -34.57
C ARG A 46 0.91 1.63 -35.29
N ASN A 47 -0.43 1.74 -35.34
CA ASN A 47 -1.16 2.91 -35.81
C ASN A 47 -2.08 3.46 -34.71
N ALA A 48 -1.81 4.67 -34.25
CA ALA A 48 -2.64 5.31 -33.24
C ALA A 48 -3.99 5.84 -33.78
N MET A 49 -4.29 5.66 -35.07
CA MET A 49 -5.62 5.90 -35.66
C MET A 49 -6.56 4.68 -35.50
N ASP A 50 -6.02 3.48 -35.24
CA ASP A 50 -6.79 2.23 -35.11
C ASP A 50 -6.98 1.82 -33.63
N LEU A 51 -6.84 2.77 -32.72
CA LEU A 51 -6.88 2.55 -31.28
C LEU A 51 -8.34 2.40 -30.78
N ASP A 52 -8.86 1.19 -30.87
CA ASP A 52 -10.08 0.80 -30.16
C ASP A 52 -9.81 0.64 -28.65
N ILE A 53 -10.75 1.10 -27.81
CA ILE A 53 -10.79 0.88 -26.35
C ILE A 53 -10.62 -0.62 -26.02
N SER A 54 -11.15 -1.50 -26.87
CA SER A 54 -11.01 -2.95 -26.70
C SER A 54 -9.54 -3.41 -26.68
N ASN A 55 -8.64 -2.71 -27.37
CA ASN A 55 -7.21 -3.04 -27.39
C ASN A 55 -6.53 -2.78 -26.03
N TYR A 56 -7.05 -1.88 -25.21
CA TYR A 56 -6.56 -1.60 -23.85
C TYR A 56 -7.07 -2.62 -22.83
N MET A 57 -8.15 -3.34 -23.15
CA MET A 57 -8.72 -4.40 -22.30
C MET A 57 -8.01 -5.75 -22.47
N ASN A 58 -7.04 -5.82 -23.40
CA ASN A 58 -6.22 -6.99 -23.64
C ASN A 58 -4.93 -6.94 -22.79
N PRO A 59 -4.59 -8.04 -22.11
CA PRO A 59 -3.39 -8.10 -21.27
C PRO A 59 -2.13 -7.93 -22.14
N ARG A 60 -1.18 -7.13 -21.66
CA ARG A 60 0.10 -6.84 -22.33
C ARG A 60 1.23 -6.85 -21.31
N TRP A 61 2.44 -7.16 -21.78
CA TRP A 61 3.64 -7.04 -20.96
C TRP A 61 3.90 -5.57 -20.61
N TRP A 62 4.16 -5.32 -19.33
CA TRP A 62 4.64 -4.02 -18.90
C TRP A 62 6.00 -3.76 -19.54
N SER A 63 6.09 -2.65 -20.28
CA SER A 63 7.35 -2.20 -20.85
C SER A 63 7.52 -0.71 -20.58
N ARG A 64 8.76 -0.25 -20.60
CA ARG A 64 9.09 1.18 -20.39
C ARG A 64 8.41 2.10 -21.41
N ALA A 65 8.13 1.61 -22.62
CA ALA A 65 7.50 2.38 -23.69
C ALA A 65 5.98 2.58 -23.48
N TRP A 66 5.30 1.66 -22.79
CA TRP A 66 3.82 1.63 -22.68
C TRP A 66 3.29 1.62 -21.24
N GLY A 67 4.16 1.66 -20.22
CA GLY A 67 3.76 1.70 -18.81
C GLY A 67 2.85 2.88 -18.44
N TRP A 68 2.85 3.95 -19.24
CA TRP A 68 1.97 5.11 -19.10
C TRP A 68 0.48 4.79 -19.31
N ILE A 69 0.12 3.65 -19.92
CA ILE A 69 -1.28 3.25 -20.12
C ILE A 69 -2.00 3.05 -18.78
N SER A 70 -1.29 2.55 -17.78
CA SER A 70 -1.82 2.45 -16.41
C SER A 70 -2.23 3.81 -15.83
N TRP A 71 -1.63 4.90 -16.32
CA TRP A 71 -1.90 6.26 -15.85
C TRP A 71 -3.17 6.86 -16.45
N LEU A 72 -3.64 6.37 -17.59
CA LEU A 72 -4.90 6.84 -18.19
C LEU A 72 -6.10 6.51 -17.30
N MET A 73 -6.12 5.29 -16.74
CA MET A 73 -7.18 4.88 -15.81
C MET A 73 -7.05 5.65 -14.50
N LEU A 74 -5.82 5.76 -13.98
CA LEU A 74 -5.56 6.50 -12.74
C LEU A 74 -5.97 7.98 -12.81
N ASP A 75 -5.72 8.66 -13.94
CA ASP A 75 -6.12 10.06 -14.17
C ASP A 75 -7.63 10.25 -14.07
N ARG A 76 -8.37 9.38 -14.76
CA ARG A 76 -9.83 9.39 -14.77
C ARG A 76 -10.38 9.12 -13.38
N ASP A 77 -9.87 8.09 -12.71
CA ASP A 77 -10.39 7.65 -11.43
C ASP A 77 -10.09 8.69 -10.33
N LEU A 78 -8.86 9.21 -10.26
CA LEU A 78 -8.51 10.29 -9.33
C LEU A 78 -9.36 11.54 -9.54
N THR A 79 -9.54 11.98 -10.79
CA THR A 79 -10.34 13.19 -11.09
C THR A 79 -11.81 13.00 -10.72
N THR A 80 -12.37 11.84 -11.03
CA THR A 80 -13.77 11.52 -10.74
C THR A 80 -14.01 11.45 -9.23
N ILE A 81 -13.14 10.74 -8.51
CA ILE A 81 -13.34 10.42 -7.10
C ILE A 81 -13.09 11.63 -6.22
N THR A 82 -12.02 12.38 -6.49
CA THR A 82 -11.80 13.66 -5.80
C THR A 82 -12.98 14.60 -6.02
N SER A 83 -13.59 14.61 -7.21
CA SER A 83 -14.79 15.41 -7.48
C SER A 83 -16.02 14.95 -6.70
N LEU A 84 -16.27 13.65 -6.68
CA LEU A 84 -17.40 13.07 -5.95
C LEU A 84 -17.31 13.35 -4.45
N ILE A 85 -16.14 13.14 -3.84
CA ILE A 85 -15.92 13.41 -2.41
C ILE A 85 -16.07 14.89 -2.12
N GLN A 86 -15.45 15.75 -2.93
CA GLN A 86 -15.50 17.20 -2.73
C GLN A 86 -16.94 17.73 -2.70
N VAL A 87 -17.77 17.31 -3.67
CA VAL A 87 -19.17 17.75 -3.77
C VAL A 87 -20.02 17.16 -2.65
N TYR A 88 -19.89 15.85 -2.37
CA TYR A 88 -20.74 15.19 -1.38
C TYR A 88 -20.48 15.69 0.05
N PHE A 89 -19.21 15.93 0.39
CA PHE A 89 -18.83 16.44 1.70
C PHE A 89 -18.79 17.97 1.75
N ASP A 90 -18.99 18.68 0.65
CA ASP A 90 -18.91 20.15 0.57
C ASP A 90 -17.57 20.68 1.10
N ILE A 91 -16.46 20.14 0.60
CA ILE A 91 -15.11 20.48 1.05
C ILE A 91 -14.56 21.60 0.15
N PRO A 92 -14.22 22.79 0.69
CA PRO A 92 -13.63 23.86 -0.09
C PRO A 92 -12.17 23.52 -0.40
N VAL A 93 -11.89 23.07 -1.63
CA VAL A 93 -10.53 22.81 -2.10
C VAL A 93 -10.35 23.27 -3.54
N ILE A 94 -9.19 23.88 -3.81
CA ILE A 94 -8.76 24.25 -5.16
C ILE A 94 -8.07 23.04 -5.77
N ARG A 95 -8.54 22.59 -6.93
CA ARG A 95 -7.94 21.44 -7.61
C ARG A 95 -6.62 21.83 -8.28
N PRO A 96 -5.56 21.01 -8.14
CA PRO A 96 -4.32 21.16 -8.86
C PRO A 96 -4.55 21.00 -10.37
N MET A 97 -3.55 21.39 -11.17
CA MET A 97 -3.56 21.14 -12.61
C MET A 97 -3.67 19.64 -12.88
N ASN A 98 -4.60 19.25 -13.75
CA ASN A 98 -4.81 17.84 -14.08
C ASN A 98 -3.56 17.27 -14.81
N PRO A 99 -3.08 16.04 -14.49
CA PRO A 99 -1.85 15.50 -15.08
C PRO A 99 -1.93 15.36 -16.60
N ARG A 100 -3.14 15.16 -17.14
CA ARG A 100 -3.42 15.10 -18.58
C ARG A 100 -3.00 16.39 -19.29
N ALA A 101 -3.06 17.54 -18.62
CA ALA A 101 -2.66 18.83 -19.18
C ALA A 101 -1.17 18.91 -19.53
N PHE A 102 -0.33 17.99 -19.02
CA PHE A 102 1.07 17.87 -19.45
C PHE A 102 1.26 17.07 -20.73
N GLY A 103 0.19 16.45 -21.24
CA GLY A 103 0.19 15.83 -22.56
C GLY A 103 0.80 14.44 -22.61
N PHE A 104 0.85 13.66 -21.51
CA PHE A 104 1.38 12.29 -21.56
C PHE A 104 0.60 11.34 -22.47
N HIS A 105 -0.63 11.72 -22.83
CA HIS A 105 -1.48 11.03 -23.80
C HIS A 105 -1.21 11.47 -25.25
N ASN A 106 -0.39 12.50 -25.47
CA ASN A 106 -0.08 13.00 -26.79
C ASN A 106 0.97 12.14 -27.50
N ARG A 107 1.00 12.24 -28.83
CA ARG A 107 2.03 11.62 -29.65
C ARG A 107 3.28 12.51 -29.66
N PHE A 108 4.45 11.90 -29.51
CA PHE A 108 5.73 12.61 -29.55
C PHE A 108 6.63 12.03 -30.63
N ARG A 109 7.29 12.92 -31.37
CA ARG A 109 8.24 12.55 -32.44
C ARG A 109 9.56 12.01 -31.90
N HIS A 110 9.96 12.42 -30.69
CA HIS A 110 11.27 12.08 -30.11
C HIS A 110 11.13 11.44 -28.72
N PRO A 111 11.86 10.33 -28.44
CA PRO A 111 11.78 9.61 -27.17
C PRO A 111 12.10 10.45 -25.92
N TRP A 112 13.03 11.41 -26.02
CA TRP A 112 13.40 12.25 -24.88
C TRP A 112 12.25 13.19 -24.44
N MET A 113 11.40 13.62 -25.38
CA MET A 113 10.19 14.42 -25.04
C MET A 113 9.16 13.57 -24.29
N VAL A 114 9.00 12.30 -24.69
CA VAL A 114 8.15 11.34 -23.98
C VAL A 114 8.61 11.21 -22.54
N ALA A 115 9.91 10.96 -22.33
CA ALA A 115 10.47 10.84 -20.97
C ALA A 115 10.22 12.11 -20.13
N LYS A 116 10.46 13.29 -20.69
CA LYS A 116 10.24 14.58 -20.01
C LYS A 116 8.77 14.76 -19.60
N VAL A 117 7.84 14.46 -20.49
CA VAL A 117 6.39 14.59 -20.24
C VAL A 117 5.90 13.54 -19.24
N ILE A 118 6.37 12.30 -19.35
CA ILE A 118 6.07 11.22 -18.42
C ILE A 118 6.53 11.59 -17.00
N THR A 119 7.78 12.03 -16.83
CA THR A 119 8.29 12.44 -15.51
C THR A 119 7.46 13.58 -14.94
N LYS A 120 7.19 14.63 -15.73
CA LYS A 120 6.38 15.76 -15.28
C LYS A 120 4.97 15.32 -14.87
N SER A 121 4.32 14.48 -15.68
CA SER A 121 2.96 14.01 -15.39
C SER A 121 2.91 13.15 -14.13
N ARG A 122 3.89 12.26 -13.95
CA ARG A 122 4.04 11.41 -12.75
C ARG A 122 4.13 12.24 -11.48
N ASP A 123 4.93 13.29 -11.49
CA ASP A 123 5.12 14.12 -10.30
C ASP A 123 3.82 14.86 -9.94
N TRP A 124 2.96 15.15 -10.93
CA TRP A 124 1.61 15.68 -10.68
C TRP A 124 0.62 14.61 -10.22
N PHE A 125 0.75 13.34 -10.62
CA PHE A 125 -0.06 12.27 -10.04
C PHE A 125 0.12 12.16 -8.52
N SER A 126 1.34 12.34 -8.00
CA SER A 126 1.54 12.40 -6.54
C SER A 126 0.79 13.54 -5.86
N VAL A 127 0.67 14.70 -6.51
CA VAL A 127 -0.12 15.84 -5.99
C VAL A 127 -1.62 15.49 -5.95
N TRP A 128 -2.12 14.78 -6.96
CA TRP A 128 -3.52 14.32 -6.98
C TRP A 128 -3.81 13.22 -5.96
N VAL A 129 -2.88 12.30 -5.74
CA VAL A 129 -2.99 11.30 -4.66
C VAL A 129 -3.00 12.00 -3.30
N ALA A 130 -2.13 13.00 -3.07
CA ALA A 130 -2.14 13.78 -1.85
C ALA A 130 -3.45 14.54 -1.64
N LEU A 131 -4.03 15.13 -2.70
CA LEU A 131 -5.35 15.76 -2.66
C LEU A 131 -6.44 14.75 -2.26
N LEU A 132 -6.43 13.55 -2.85
CA LEU A 132 -7.39 12.51 -2.52
C LEU A 132 -7.27 12.10 -1.04
N SER A 133 -6.05 11.88 -0.55
CA SER A 133 -5.82 11.58 0.87
C SER A 133 -6.34 12.68 1.78
N PHE A 134 -6.10 13.95 1.44
CA PHE A 134 -6.64 15.11 2.17
C PHE A 134 -8.18 15.13 2.17
N LEU A 135 -8.80 14.89 1.01
CA LEU A 135 -10.26 14.86 0.87
C LEU A 135 -10.89 13.73 1.69
N ILE A 136 -10.28 12.55 1.72
CA ILE A 136 -10.72 11.42 2.55
C ILE A 136 -10.64 11.80 4.03
N ALA A 137 -9.53 12.38 4.48
CA ALA A 137 -9.39 12.82 5.88
C ALA A 137 -10.46 13.85 6.26
N ARG A 138 -10.70 14.84 5.40
CA ARG A 138 -11.75 15.86 5.62
C ARG A 138 -13.17 15.29 5.58
N ALA A 139 -13.42 14.30 4.72
CA ALA A 139 -14.69 13.61 4.67
C ALA A 139 -14.98 12.90 5.99
N GLU A 140 -13.96 12.29 6.60
CA GLU A 140 -14.07 11.62 7.90
C GLU A 140 -14.27 12.59 9.05
N ASP A 141 -13.58 13.73 9.05
CA ASP A 141 -13.84 14.81 10.00
C ASP A 141 -15.30 15.25 9.97
N LYS A 142 -15.82 15.56 8.78
CA LYS A 142 -17.22 15.96 8.60
C LYS A 142 -18.20 14.84 8.98
N GLN A 143 -17.86 13.58 8.72
CA GLN A 143 -18.68 12.46 9.14
C GLN A 143 -18.76 12.38 10.67
N ARG A 144 -17.65 12.59 11.39
CA ARG A 144 -17.61 12.62 12.86
C ARG A 144 -18.40 13.77 13.45
N GLU A 145 -18.28 14.97 12.87
CA GLU A 145 -19.03 16.16 13.31
C GLU A 145 -20.55 15.91 13.25
N VAL A 146 -21.00 15.29 12.18
CA VAL A 146 -22.43 15.13 11.89
C VAL A 146 -23.00 13.80 12.44
N GLN A 147 -22.15 12.91 12.97
CA GLN A 147 -22.54 11.61 13.52
C GLN A 147 -23.58 11.73 14.65
N HIS A 148 -23.53 12.82 15.41
CA HIS A 148 -24.45 13.08 16.53
C HIS A 148 -25.85 13.53 16.07
N PHE A 149 -26.02 13.85 14.79
CA PHE A 149 -27.27 14.33 14.21
C PHE A 149 -27.80 13.31 13.18
N PRO A 150 -28.72 12.39 13.57
CA PRO A 150 -29.15 11.29 12.72
C PRO A 150 -29.70 11.73 11.36
N ASN A 151 -30.37 12.88 11.31
CA ASN A 151 -30.98 13.42 10.09
C ASN A 151 -29.98 14.07 9.13
N LEU A 152 -28.77 14.36 9.61
CA LEU A 152 -27.70 14.97 8.81
C LEU A 152 -26.57 13.98 8.52
N ALA A 153 -26.59 12.80 9.16
CA ALA A 153 -25.55 11.79 9.05
C ALA A 153 -25.29 11.42 7.58
N LYS A 154 -24.08 11.71 7.10
CA LYS A 154 -23.62 11.33 5.76
C LYS A 154 -23.16 9.88 5.76
N LYS A 155 -23.33 9.20 4.62
CA LYS A 155 -22.73 7.88 4.40
C LYS A 155 -21.21 8.00 4.47
N SER A 156 -20.53 6.90 4.79
CA SER A 156 -19.08 6.87 4.69
C SER A 156 -18.63 7.20 3.27
N TRP A 157 -17.47 7.83 3.11
CA TRP A 157 -16.91 8.11 1.78
C TRP A 157 -16.80 6.82 0.95
N TYR A 158 -16.48 5.70 1.59
CA TYR A 158 -16.35 4.39 0.96
C TYR A 158 -17.70 3.92 0.40
N ASP A 159 -18.76 3.91 1.22
CA ASP A 159 -20.09 3.45 0.80
C ASP A 159 -20.68 4.36 -0.28
N PHE A 160 -20.47 5.66 -0.13
CA PHE A 160 -20.89 6.65 -1.12
C PHE A 160 -20.23 6.42 -2.48
N LEU A 161 -18.91 6.21 -2.52
CA LEU A 161 -18.21 5.96 -3.78
C LEU A 161 -18.61 4.61 -4.41
N LEU A 162 -18.85 3.59 -3.59
CA LEU A 162 -19.32 2.30 -4.06
C LEU A 162 -20.71 2.43 -4.73
N GLU A 163 -21.62 3.20 -4.13
CA GLU A 163 -22.93 3.51 -4.72
C GLU A 163 -22.83 4.31 -6.02
N LYS A 164 -21.80 5.16 -6.17
CA LYS A 164 -21.51 5.88 -7.41
C LYS A 164 -20.82 5.03 -8.48
N GLY A 165 -20.65 3.74 -8.25
CA GLY A 165 -20.11 2.80 -9.23
C GLY A 165 -18.58 2.79 -9.31
N VAL A 166 -17.89 3.33 -8.30
CA VAL A 166 -16.43 3.18 -8.22
C VAL A 166 -16.10 1.72 -7.92
N GLU A 167 -15.09 1.20 -8.62
CA GLU A 167 -14.69 -0.21 -8.49
C GLU A 167 -14.28 -0.53 -7.05
N ARG A 168 -14.88 -1.58 -6.48
CA ARG A 168 -14.60 -2.04 -5.12
C ARG A 168 -13.12 -2.35 -4.90
N THR A 169 -12.43 -2.96 -5.86
CA THR A 169 -11.01 -3.33 -5.73
C THR A 169 -10.10 -2.11 -5.58
N TRP A 170 -10.47 -1.01 -6.25
CA TRP A 170 -9.76 0.26 -6.18
C TRP A 170 -9.99 0.93 -4.82
N LEU A 171 -11.25 0.94 -4.34
CA LEU A 171 -11.58 1.43 -2.99
C LEU A 171 -10.92 0.59 -1.89
N ASP A 172 -10.92 -0.73 -2.02
CA ASP A 172 -10.23 -1.64 -1.12
C ASP A 172 -8.73 -1.35 -1.13
N SER A 173 -8.12 -1.08 -2.28
CA SER A 173 -6.69 -0.70 -2.36
C SER A 173 -6.38 0.58 -1.58
N LEU A 174 -7.29 1.58 -1.59
CA LEU A 174 -7.16 2.79 -0.77
C LEU A 174 -7.38 2.54 0.72
N ALA A 175 -8.33 1.67 1.07
CA ALA A 175 -8.66 1.35 2.45
C ALA A 175 -7.58 0.46 3.11
N ILE A 176 -7.04 -0.52 2.37
CA ILE A 176 -6.02 -1.48 2.82
C ILE A 176 -4.72 -0.78 3.22
N GLU A 177 -4.34 0.33 2.57
CA GLU A 177 -3.15 1.09 2.99
C GLU A 177 -3.27 1.66 4.42
N ARG A 178 -4.50 1.83 4.93
CA ARG A 178 -4.75 2.28 6.31
C ARG A 178 -4.82 1.12 7.31
N GLU A 179 -5.05 -0.10 6.85
CA GLU A 179 -5.06 -1.32 7.66
C GLU A 179 -3.67 -1.95 7.84
N LYS A 180 -2.64 -1.42 7.16
CA LYS A 180 -1.25 -1.90 7.34
C LYS A 180 -0.65 -1.57 8.71
N CYS A 181 -1.29 -0.71 9.50
CA CYS A 181 -0.94 -0.54 10.91
C CYS A 181 -1.74 -1.57 11.72
N PRO A 182 -1.07 -2.59 12.28
CA PRO A 182 -1.75 -3.58 13.09
C PRO A 182 -2.39 -2.85 14.29
N PRO A 183 -3.64 -3.19 14.65
CA PRO A 183 -4.35 -2.48 15.71
C PRO A 183 -3.64 -2.66 17.06
N SER A 184 -2.84 -3.73 17.22
CA SER A 184 -1.90 -3.90 18.32
C SER A 184 -0.55 -4.49 17.87
N TRP A 185 0.52 -4.14 18.58
CA TRP A 185 1.83 -4.78 18.41
C TRP A 185 1.78 -6.30 18.72
N LYS A 186 0.82 -6.76 19.54
CA LYS A 186 0.61 -8.18 19.85
C LYS A 186 0.20 -8.97 18.60
N GLU A 187 -0.75 -8.44 17.83
CA GLU A 187 -1.20 -9.06 16.58
C GLU A 187 -0.12 -9.06 15.50
N PHE A 188 0.69 -8.00 15.46
CA PHE A 188 1.86 -7.95 14.59
C PHE A 188 2.82 -9.10 14.90
N PHE A 189 3.21 -9.26 16.17
CA PHE A 189 4.15 -10.31 16.55
C PHE A 189 3.58 -11.71 16.35
N ALA A 190 2.28 -11.93 16.60
CA ALA A 190 1.63 -13.21 16.29
C ALA A 190 1.71 -13.53 14.78
N SER A 191 1.43 -12.53 13.93
CA SER A 191 1.54 -12.68 12.47
C SER A 191 2.98 -12.92 12.02
N ARG A 192 3.96 -12.26 12.66
CA ARG A 192 5.38 -12.44 12.40
C ARG A 192 5.88 -13.81 12.84
N GLU A 193 5.46 -14.31 13.98
CA GLU A 193 5.81 -15.65 14.45
C GLU A 193 5.29 -16.72 13.48
N ALA A 194 4.05 -16.57 12.99
CA ALA A 194 3.49 -17.46 11.98
C ALA A 194 4.26 -17.43 10.66
N LEU A 195 4.76 -16.25 10.25
CA LEU A 195 5.63 -16.12 9.07
C LEU A 195 7.00 -16.76 9.32
N ASN A 196 7.62 -16.52 10.48
CA ASN A 196 8.91 -17.07 10.84
C ASN A 196 8.89 -18.60 10.87
N LYS A 197 7.81 -19.22 11.39
CA LYS A 197 7.58 -20.68 11.32
C LYS A 197 7.56 -21.21 9.88
N ARG A 198 6.97 -20.46 8.94
CA ARG A 198 6.97 -20.84 7.52
C ARG A 198 8.35 -20.68 6.90
N LEU A 199 9.05 -19.59 7.23
CA LEU A 199 10.40 -19.34 6.73
C LEU A 199 11.36 -20.41 7.20
N GLU A 200 11.26 -20.85 8.46
CA GLU A 200 12.09 -21.93 9.03
C GLU A 200 11.98 -23.25 8.25
N ILE A 201 10.80 -23.58 7.73
CA ILE A 201 10.59 -24.78 6.90
C ILE A 201 11.31 -24.66 5.55
N THR A 202 11.33 -23.46 4.97
CA THR A 202 11.90 -23.19 3.64
C THR A 202 13.35 -22.71 3.66
N GLU A 203 13.95 -22.59 4.85
CA GLU A 203 15.25 -21.96 5.04
C GLU A 203 16.39 -22.84 4.50
N THR A 204 17.35 -22.23 3.80
CA THR A 204 18.56 -22.93 3.33
C THR A 204 19.56 -23.11 4.49
N ALA A 205 20.48 -24.08 4.38
CA ALA A 205 21.51 -24.28 5.41
C ALA A 205 22.39 -23.04 5.65
N SER A 206 22.69 -22.29 4.57
CA SER A 206 23.45 -21.03 4.66
C SER A 206 22.68 -19.94 5.40
N ASP A 207 21.39 -19.80 5.11
CA ASP A 207 20.55 -18.78 5.75
C ASP A 207 20.28 -19.12 7.22
N LYS A 208 20.07 -20.41 7.52
CA LYS A 208 19.97 -20.91 8.89
C LYS A 208 21.20 -20.59 9.72
N GLN A 209 22.40 -20.81 9.17
CA GLN A 209 23.63 -20.47 9.88
C GLN A 209 23.74 -18.97 10.15
N LYS A 210 23.41 -18.12 9.17
CA LYS A 210 23.39 -16.66 9.34
C LYS A 210 22.38 -16.23 10.41
N ARG A 211 21.17 -16.80 10.39
CA ARG A 211 20.12 -16.52 11.37
C ARG A 211 20.55 -16.92 12.78
N LEU A 212 21.04 -18.14 12.97
CA LEU A 212 21.53 -18.61 14.27
C LEU A 212 22.71 -17.78 14.78
N SER A 213 23.59 -17.33 13.88
CA SER A 213 24.67 -16.40 14.24
C SER A 213 24.14 -15.06 14.75
N ARG A 214 23.08 -14.52 14.12
CA ARG A 214 22.43 -13.28 14.55
C ARG A 214 21.65 -13.45 15.85
N GLU A 215 21.03 -14.60 16.05
CA GLU A 215 20.28 -14.92 17.27
C GLU A 215 21.20 -14.98 18.49
N LYS A 216 22.42 -15.53 18.33
CA LYS A 216 23.44 -15.53 19.39
C LYS A 216 24.02 -14.16 19.67
N LYS A 217 24.24 -13.35 18.64
CA LYS A 217 24.80 -12.00 18.78
C LYS A 217 24.06 -11.02 17.85
N PRO A 218 22.92 -10.48 18.31
CA PRO A 218 22.11 -9.55 17.53
C PRO A 218 22.92 -8.30 17.11
N PRO A 219 22.92 -7.92 15.81
CA PRO A 219 23.72 -6.80 15.34
C PRO A 219 23.00 -5.46 15.55
N THR A 220 23.58 -4.56 16.34
CA THR A 220 22.95 -3.28 16.72
C THR A 220 22.99 -2.20 15.65
N GLN A 221 23.93 -2.26 14.70
CA GLN A 221 24.08 -1.23 13.66
C GLN A 221 23.46 -1.62 12.31
N SER A 222 23.57 -2.90 11.91
CA SER A 222 23.11 -3.37 10.61
C SER A 222 21.65 -3.81 10.60
N ALA A 223 21.11 -4.26 11.75
CA ALA A 223 19.68 -4.50 11.89
C ALA A 223 18.87 -3.22 11.70
N LYS A 224 17.66 -3.34 11.16
CA LYS A 224 16.71 -2.22 11.18
C LYS A 224 16.14 -2.10 12.59
N VAL A 225 15.87 -0.88 13.04
CA VAL A 225 15.22 -0.63 14.33
C VAL A 225 13.89 0.06 14.06
N PHE A 226 12.85 -0.41 14.73
CA PHE A 226 11.52 0.16 14.67
C PHE A 226 11.05 0.53 16.07
N ARG A 227 10.42 1.69 16.19
CA ARG A 227 9.79 2.17 17.42
C ARG A 227 8.29 2.09 17.27
N TRP A 228 7.62 1.51 18.27
CA TRP A 228 6.17 1.48 18.34
C TRP A 228 5.66 2.66 19.16
N VAL A 229 4.92 3.55 18.51
CA VAL A 229 4.32 4.72 19.15
C VAL A 229 2.80 4.54 19.15
N LYS A 230 2.16 4.68 20.31
CA LYS A 230 0.70 4.66 20.41
C LYS A 230 0.17 5.99 19.88
N ASP A 231 -0.70 5.95 18.88
CA ASP A 231 -1.42 7.12 18.41
C ASP A 231 -2.52 7.48 19.42
N HIS A 232 -2.38 8.65 20.03
CA HIS A 232 -3.31 9.16 21.04
C HIS A 232 -4.73 9.39 20.48
N THR A 233 -4.87 9.51 19.16
CA THR A 233 -6.16 9.81 18.51
C THR A 233 -6.91 8.57 18.03
N SER A 234 -6.21 7.48 17.71
CA SER A 234 -6.81 6.30 17.08
C SER A 234 -6.68 5.01 17.89
N GLU A 235 -6.07 5.06 19.07
CA GLU A 235 -5.68 3.89 19.90
C GLU A 235 -4.79 2.85 19.19
N ARG A 236 -4.39 3.10 17.94
CA ARG A 236 -3.54 2.21 17.14
C ARG A 236 -2.07 2.43 17.48
N TYR A 237 -1.23 1.48 17.09
CA TYR A 237 0.21 1.66 17.14
C TYR A 237 0.80 1.89 15.77
N ILE A 238 1.71 2.86 15.69
CA ILE A 238 2.49 3.19 14.51
C ILE A 238 3.86 2.55 14.69
N ARG A 239 4.27 1.72 13.73
CA ARG A 239 5.61 1.12 13.67
C ARG A 239 6.53 2.01 12.84
N GLU A 240 7.24 2.92 13.50
CA GLU A 240 8.12 3.90 12.85
C GLU A 240 9.52 3.33 12.63
N GLN A 241 10.05 3.42 11.41
CA GLN A 241 11.42 3.00 11.14
C GLN A 241 12.42 4.07 11.60
N VAL A 242 13.37 3.68 12.43
CA VAL A 242 14.46 4.54 12.90
C VAL A 242 15.54 4.66 11.83
N SER A 243 15.96 5.90 11.58
CA SER A 243 17.04 6.20 10.63
C SER A 243 18.34 5.50 11.05
N LYS A 244 19.21 5.16 10.09
CA LYS A 244 20.45 4.42 10.34
C LYS A 244 21.35 5.07 11.42
N LYS A 245 21.39 6.40 11.47
CA LYS A 245 22.23 7.17 12.42
C LYS A 245 21.83 6.94 13.87
N TRP A 246 20.53 6.78 14.14
CA TRP A 246 19.97 6.77 15.49
C TRP A 246 19.70 5.37 16.04
N ARG A 247 19.98 4.31 15.28
CA ARG A 247 19.61 2.93 15.68
C ARG A 247 20.23 2.49 17.00
N GLN A 248 21.53 2.74 17.17
CA GLN A 248 22.26 2.33 18.37
C GLN A 248 21.79 3.12 19.59
N ASP A 249 21.62 4.44 19.43
CA ASP A 249 21.13 5.31 20.50
C ASP A 249 19.71 4.92 20.90
N THR A 250 18.81 4.73 19.93
CA THR A 250 17.44 4.27 20.21
C THR A 250 17.40 2.92 20.91
N LEU A 251 18.29 1.97 20.58
CA LEU A 251 18.37 0.71 21.33
C LEU A 251 18.89 0.90 22.76
N GLY A 252 19.68 1.93 23.02
CA GLY A 252 20.14 2.28 24.38
C GLY A 252 19.07 2.94 25.24
N ASP A 253 18.06 3.56 24.62
CA ASP A 253 16.95 4.23 25.32
C ASP A 253 15.91 3.24 25.91
N TYR A 254 15.97 1.96 25.55
CA TYR A 254 15.03 0.93 25.98
C TYR A 254 15.72 -0.19 26.76
N SER A 255 15.00 -0.77 27.71
CA SER A 255 15.48 -1.94 28.46
C SER A 255 15.38 -3.22 27.64
N SER A 256 15.99 -4.31 28.14
CA SER A 256 15.89 -5.63 27.53
C SER A 256 14.44 -6.13 27.43
N ASN A 257 13.57 -5.73 28.35
CA ASN A 257 12.14 -6.09 28.35
C ASN A 257 11.33 -5.27 27.34
N GLN A 258 11.87 -4.12 26.94
CA GLN A 258 11.26 -3.19 26.00
C GLN A 258 11.74 -3.38 24.56
N ILE A 259 12.69 -4.29 24.32
CA ILE A 259 13.29 -4.57 23.02
C ILE A 259 13.00 -6.02 22.63
N ARG A 260 12.58 -6.21 21.37
CA ARG A 260 12.44 -7.55 20.76
C ARG A 260 13.25 -7.61 19.48
N TYR A 261 14.06 -8.65 19.34
CA TYR A 261 14.86 -8.89 18.14
C TYR A 261 14.29 -10.05 17.32
N ASP A 262 14.16 -9.85 15.99
CA ASP A 262 13.76 -10.87 15.03
C ASP A 262 14.93 -11.24 14.11
N SER A 263 15.49 -12.43 14.33
CA SER A 263 16.67 -12.94 13.61
C SER A 263 16.37 -13.28 12.13
N PHE A 264 15.12 -13.59 11.78
CA PHE A 264 14.72 -13.95 10.42
C PHE A 264 14.79 -12.73 9.48
N SER A 265 14.29 -11.59 9.92
CA SER A 265 14.31 -10.36 9.12
C SER A 265 15.41 -9.37 9.50
N ASN A 266 16.18 -9.67 10.55
CA ASN A 266 17.23 -8.81 11.07
C ASN A 266 16.69 -7.43 11.47
N GLU A 267 15.66 -7.43 12.33
CA GLU A 267 14.96 -6.23 12.77
C GLU A 267 14.80 -6.23 14.30
N TYR A 268 14.88 -5.06 14.90
CA TYR A 268 14.48 -4.79 16.27
C TYR A 268 13.17 -4.02 16.30
N ASP A 269 12.33 -4.37 17.27
CA ASP A 269 11.12 -3.65 17.61
C ASP A 269 11.23 -3.20 19.07
N CYS A 270 11.03 -1.89 19.30
CA CYS A 270 11.18 -1.28 20.62
C CYS A 270 9.89 -0.57 21.04
N SER A 271 9.49 -0.71 22.30
CA SER A 271 8.33 -0.03 22.87
C SER A 271 8.42 0.00 24.39
N SER A 272 8.07 1.14 24.99
CA SER A 272 7.93 1.24 26.45
C SER A 272 6.79 0.39 27.02
N GLN A 273 5.92 -0.14 26.15
CA GLN A 273 4.75 -0.93 26.55
C GLN A 273 4.93 -2.44 26.40
N PHE A 274 6.11 -2.92 25.99
CA PHE A 274 6.36 -4.36 25.89
C PHE A 274 6.57 -5.02 27.25
N GLY A 275 7.10 -4.28 28.22
CA GLY A 275 7.31 -4.69 29.60
C GLY A 275 7.76 -3.48 30.44
N SER A 276 7.53 -3.55 31.76
CA SER A 276 8.09 -2.63 32.74
C SER A 276 9.32 -3.26 33.38
N ASP A 277 10.29 -2.42 33.76
CA ASP A 277 11.42 -2.84 34.59
C ASP A 277 11.09 -2.76 36.09
N ASP A 278 9.86 -2.37 36.44
CA ASP A 278 9.35 -2.41 37.81
C ASP A 278 9.08 -3.87 38.21
N GLU A 279 10.15 -4.64 38.41
CA GLU A 279 10.16 -5.66 39.46
C GLU A 279 10.10 -4.87 40.77
N SER A 280 8.90 -4.69 41.32
CA SER A 280 8.75 -4.35 42.73
C SER A 280 9.50 -5.43 43.50
N ASP A 281 10.66 -5.08 44.07
CA ASP A 281 11.33 -5.82 45.11
C ASP A 281 10.29 -6.11 46.21
N GLY A 282 9.67 -7.27 46.13
CA GLY A 282 8.90 -7.86 47.22
C GLY A 282 9.90 -8.41 48.22
N GLU A 283 10.51 -7.51 48.99
CA GLU A 283 11.16 -7.88 50.24
C GLU A 283 10.09 -8.09 51.32
N GLU A 284 10.21 -9.27 51.96
CA GLU A 284 9.50 -9.84 53.13
C GLU A 284 8.12 -10.52 52.94
#